data_AF-A0A9E5KTM2-F1
#
_entry.id   AF-A0A9E5KTM2-F1
#
_cell.length_a   1.000
_cell.length_b   1.000
_cell.length_c   1.000
_cell.angle_alpha   90.00
_cell.angle_beta   90.00
_cell.angle_gamma   90.00
#
_symmetry.space_group_name_H-M   'P 1'
#
loop_
_entity.id
_entity.type
_entity.pdbx_description
1 polymer ?
#
loop_
_entity_poly.entity_id
_entity_poly.type
_entity_poly.pdbx_seq_one_letter_code
_entity_poly.pdbx_strand_id
1 'polypeptide(L)'
;MAMPPHVPTEKSRAEVLALAGFGTKHEDIATYIGITKKTLYKNYRDELDTGAIKANSAVAKTLYKLAIDGDSRSCMFWLKTRAGWRET
;
A
#
# COMPACT_ATOMS: atom_id res chain seq x y z
N MET A 1 10.28 -3.44 30.80
CA MET A 1 10.64 -4.67 30.05
C MET A 1 10.87 -4.30 28.60
N ALA A 2 12.02 -4.65 28.03
CA ALA A 2 12.28 -4.39 26.62
C ALA A 2 11.34 -5.25 25.77
N MET A 3 10.54 -4.63 24.90
CA MET A 3 9.79 -5.37 23.88
C MET A 3 10.82 -6.17 23.06
N PRO A 4 10.62 -7.48 22.86
CA PRO A 4 11.50 -8.27 22.02
C PRO A 4 11.64 -7.60 20.64
N PRO A 5 12.84 -7.63 20.04
CA PRO A 5 13.07 -7.01 18.76
C PRO A 5 12.11 -7.60 17.74
N HIS A 6 11.31 -6.73 17.12
CA HIS A 6 10.38 -7.12 16.06
C HIS A 6 11.17 -7.70 14.89
N VAL A 7 10.92 -8.97 14.57
CA VAL A 7 11.53 -9.65 13.43
C VAL A 7 10.58 -9.52 12.24
N PRO A 8 10.90 -8.72 11.22
CA PRO A 8 10.05 -8.59 10.05
C PRO A 8 10.01 -9.90 9.26
N THR A 9 8.87 -10.58 9.29
CA THR A 9 8.59 -11.77 8.47
C THR A 9 8.09 -11.36 7.08
N GLU A 10 8.26 -12.22 6.07
CA GLU A 10 7.75 -11.95 4.72
C GLU A 10 6.24 -11.68 4.70
N LYS A 11 5.46 -12.41 5.51
CA LYS A 11 4.02 -12.19 5.65
C LYS A 11 3.72 -10.78 6.16
N SER A 12 4.39 -10.36 7.24
CA SER A 12 4.20 -9.02 7.80
C SER A 12 4.63 -7.91 6.83
N ARG A 13 5.69 -8.14 6.02
CA ARG A 13 6.11 -7.20 4.97
C ARG A 13 5.02 -7.06 3.90
N ALA A 14 4.45 -8.19 3.46
CA ALA A 14 3.35 -8.18 2.50
C ALA A 14 2.11 -7.43 3.04
N GLU A 15 1.78 -7.62 4.31
CA GLU A 15 0.68 -6.91 4.98
C GLU A 15 0.95 -5.40 5.08
N VAL A 16 2.14 -4.97 5.51
CA VAL A 16 2.52 -3.55 5.52
C VAL A 16 2.45 -2.95 4.13
N LEU A 17 2.99 -3.65 3.13
CA LEU A 17 3.00 -3.20 1.74
C LEU A 17 1.58 -2.99 1.20
N ALA A 18 0.68 -3.95 1.47
CA ALA A 18 -0.71 -3.86 1.06
C ALA A 18 -1.42 -2.69 1.76
N LEU A 19 -1.31 -2.58 3.08
CA LEU A 19 -1.94 -1.50 3.85
C LEU A 19 -1.42 -0.12 3.47
N ALA A 20 -0.11 0.01 3.23
CA ALA A 20 0.51 1.24 2.72
C ALA A 20 -0.01 1.56 1.31
N GLY A 21 -0.13 0.55 0.44
CA GLY A 21 -0.74 0.69 -0.89
C GLY A 21 -2.21 1.12 -0.85
N PHE A 22 -2.97 0.64 0.13
CA PHE A 22 -4.34 1.09 0.38
C PHE A 22 -4.41 2.49 1.01
N GLY A 23 -3.27 3.09 1.34
CA GLY A 23 -3.15 4.45 1.90
C GLY A 23 -3.63 4.53 3.35
N THR A 24 -3.57 3.42 4.08
CA THR A 24 -3.75 3.40 5.52
C THR A 24 -2.62 4.20 6.18
N LYS A 25 -2.93 4.99 7.22
CA LYS A 25 -1.91 5.79 7.91
C LYS A 25 -0.90 4.87 8.57
N HIS A 26 0.37 5.27 8.58
CA HIS A 26 1.44 4.47 9.18
C HIS A 26 1.21 4.19 10.68
N GLU A 27 0.45 5.04 11.38
CA GLU A 27 0.06 4.83 12.79
C GLU A 27 -0.94 3.69 12.97
N ASP A 28 -1.91 3.60 12.08
CA ASP A 28 -2.90 2.52 12.08
C ASP A 28 -2.23 1.20 11.67
N ILE A 29 -1.29 1.23 10.72
CA ILE A 29 -0.48 0.06 10.33
C ILE A 29 0.39 -0.42 11.49
N ALA A 30 1.04 0.51 12.20
CA ALA A 30 1.85 0.18 13.37
C ALA A 30 1.00 -0.47 14.47
N THR A 31 -0.20 0.06 14.71
CA THR A 31 -1.18 -0.48 15.67
C THR A 31 -1.66 -1.87 15.24
N TYR A 32 -1.95 -2.07 13.96
CA TYR A 32 -2.40 -3.36 13.39
C TYR A 32 -1.35 -4.46 13.59
N ILE A 33 -0.07 -4.13 13.42
CA ILE A 33 1.04 -5.09 13.61
C ILE A 33 1.45 -5.23 15.09
N GLY A 34 0.99 -4.33 15.96
CA GLY A 34 1.35 -4.32 17.38
C GLY A 34 2.77 -3.80 17.64
N ILE A 35 3.28 -2.90 16.78
CA ILE A 35 4.61 -2.30 16.91
C ILE A 35 4.54 -0.78 17.02
N THR A 36 5.63 -0.18 17.48
CA THR A 36 5.73 1.28 17.49
C THR A 36 6.00 1.82 16.08
N LYS A 37 5.57 3.06 15.81
CA LYS A 37 5.84 3.78 14.55
C LYS A 37 7.33 3.83 14.21
N LYS A 38 8.22 3.96 15.22
CA LYS A 38 9.68 3.93 15.02
C LYS A 38 10.14 2.56 14.53
N THR A 39 9.63 1.48 15.11
CA THR A 39 9.94 0.10 14.69
C THR A 39 9.42 -0.19 13.29
N LEU A 40 8.23 0.33 12.94
CA LEU A 40 7.67 0.22 11.60
C LEU A 40 8.59 0.87 10.56
N TYR A 41 8.97 2.14 10.76
CA TYR A 41 9.88 2.83 9.84
C TYR A 41 11.27 2.20 9.75
N LYS A 42 11.78 1.61 10.84
CA LYS A 42 13.09 0.97 10.84
C LYS A 42 13.12 -0.31 10.01
N ASN A 43 12.04 -1.10 10.03
CA ASN A 43 12.01 -2.43 9.42
C ASN A 43 11.30 -2.48 8.06
N TYR A 44 10.37 -1.55 7.81
CA TYR A 44 9.47 -1.59 6.65
C TYR A 44 9.52 -0.33 5.77
N ARG A 45 10.65 0.37 5.77
CA ARG A 45 10.79 1.64 5.03
C ARG A 45 10.48 1.46 3.54
N ASP A 46 11.06 0.42 2.94
CA ASP A 46 10.88 0.12 1.52
C ASP A 46 9.41 -0.19 1.18
N GLU A 47 8.72 -0.94 2.03
CA GLU A 47 7.32 -1.29 1.84
C GLU A 47 6.40 -0.07 1.97
N LEU A 48 6.69 0.84 2.91
CA LEU A 48 5.93 2.08 3.07
C LEU A 48 6.13 3.01 1.88
N ASP A 49 7.36 3.15 1.40
CA ASP A 49 7.70 4.06 0.29
C ASP A 49 7.24 3.47 -1.07
N THR A 50 7.30 2.15 -1.25
CA THR A 50 6.89 1.48 -2.51
C THR A 50 5.43 1.06 -2.57
N GLY A 51 4.72 1.01 -1.43
CA GLY A 51 3.34 0.53 -1.36
C GLY A 51 2.39 1.28 -2.29
N ALA A 52 2.44 2.62 -2.27
CA ALA A 52 1.61 3.46 -3.14
C ALA A 52 1.92 3.24 -4.64
N ILE A 53 3.20 3.10 -4.99
CA ILE A 53 3.65 2.87 -6.37
C ILE A 53 3.12 1.53 -6.88
N LYS A 54 3.25 0.46 -6.07
CA LYS A 54 2.77 -0.88 -6.42
C LYS A 54 1.25 -0.92 -6.53
N ALA A 55 0.52 -0.27 -5.62
CA ALA A 55 -0.93 -0.20 -5.68
C ALA A 55 -1.42 0.54 -6.93
N ASN A 56 -0.84 1.70 -7.25
CA ASN A 56 -1.18 2.45 -8.45
C ASN A 56 -0.89 1.65 -9.73
N SER A 57 0.25 0.95 -9.78
CA SER A 57 0.61 0.08 -10.92
C SER A 57 -0.35 -1.10 -11.06
N ALA A 58 -0.76 -1.72 -9.96
CA ALA A 58 -1.72 -2.83 -9.97
C ALA A 58 -3.09 -2.37 -10.49
N VAL A 59 -3.59 -1.22 -10.01
CA VAL A 59 -4.88 -0.68 -10.48
C VAL A 59 -4.80 -0.26 -11.94
N ALA A 60 -3.68 0.32 -12.40
CA ALA A 60 -3.48 0.63 -13.82
C ALA A 60 -3.50 -0.63 -14.70
N LYS A 61 -2.85 -1.73 -14.25
CA LYS A 61 -2.90 -3.02 -14.94
C LYS A 61 -4.32 -3.59 -15.01
N THR A 62 -5.09 -3.47 -13.93
CA THR A 62 -6.49 -3.89 -13.90
C THR A 62 -7.35 -3.03 -14.82
N LEU A 63 -7.13 -1.71 -14.84
CA LEU A 63 -7.82 -0.81 -15.76
C LEU A 63 -7.57 -1.20 -17.22
N TYR A 64 -6.33 -1.55 -17.59
CA TYR A 64 -6.01 -1.99 -18.95
C TYR A 64 -6.81 -3.24 -19.35
N LYS A 65 -6.93 -4.23 -18.45
CA LYS A 65 -7.72 -5.44 -18.70
C LYS A 65 -9.21 -5.12 -18.81
N LEU A 66 -9.75 -4.33 -17.88
CA LEU A 66 -11.15 -3.91 -17.90
C LEU A 66 -11.47 -3.05 -19.13
N ALA A 67 -10.54 -2.21 -19.59
CA ALA A 67 -10.73 -1.48 -20.85
C ALA A 67 -10.94 -2.40 -22.07
N ILE A 68 -10.46 -3.65 -22.01
CA ILE A 68 -10.69 -4.68 -23.04
C ILE A 68 -12.00 -5.45 -22.78
N ASP A 69 -12.27 -5.81 -21.52
CA ASP A 69 -13.34 -6.76 -21.16
C ASP A 69 -14.66 -6.14 -20.63
N GLY A 70 -14.68 -4.88 -20.17
CA GLY A 70 -15.85 -4.21 -19.59
C GLY A 70 -15.60 -3.43 -18.29
N ASP A 71 -16.66 -3.08 -17.54
CA ASP A 71 -16.72 -1.96 -16.57
C ASP A 71 -15.43 -1.57 -15.81
N SER A 72 -14.95 -0.35 -16.07
CA SER A 72 -13.67 0.21 -15.68
C SER A 72 -13.76 1.37 -14.68
N ARG A 73 -14.98 1.78 -14.28
CA ARG A 73 -15.24 3.02 -13.52
C ARG A 73 -14.48 3.12 -12.21
N SER A 74 -14.42 2.03 -11.45
CA SER A 74 -13.73 1.98 -10.14
C SER A 74 -12.21 2.21 -10.27
N CYS A 75 -11.60 1.64 -11.31
CA CYS A 75 -10.17 1.81 -11.56
C CYS A 75 -9.87 3.23 -12.06
N MET A 76 -10.74 3.81 -12.89
CA MET A 76 -10.60 5.19 -13.34
C MET A 76 -10.69 6.19 -12.18
N PHE A 77 -11.65 5.99 -11.26
CA PHE A 77 -11.78 6.79 -10.04
C PHE A 77 -10.50 6.71 -9.18
N TRP A 78 -9.95 5.51 -8.96
CA TRP A 78 -8.71 5.34 -8.20
C TRP A 78 -7.53 6.07 -8.86
N LEU A 79 -7.31 5.89 -10.16
CA LEU A 79 -6.16 6.50 -10.84
C LEU A 79 -6.24 8.04 -10.89
N LYS A 80 -7.45 8.60 -11.04
CA LYS A 80 -7.65 10.06 -10.95
C LYS A 80 -7.38 10.61 -9.55
N THR A 81 -7.87 9.93 -8.51
CA THR A 81 -7.78 10.41 -7.12
C THR A 81 -6.44 10.14 -6.45
N ARG A 82 -5.74 9.06 -6.82
CA ARG A 82 -4.50 8.63 -6.16
C ARG A 82 -3.27 8.57 -7.04
N ALA A 83 -3.40 8.28 -8.33
CA ALA A 83 -2.28 8.32 -9.27
C ALA A 83 -2.10 9.69 -9.93
N GLY A 84 -3.03 10.64 -9.67
CA GLY A 84 -2.97 12.01 -10.19
C GLY A 84 -3.25 12.12 -11.69
N TRP A 85 -3.86 11.11 -12.29
CA TRP A 85 -4.18 11.12 -13.71
C TRP A 85 -5.28 12.15 -14.00
N ARG A 86 -5.12 12.89 -15.10
CA ARG A 86 -6.05 13.94 -15.53
C ARG A 86 -6.34 13.76 -17.01
N GLU A 87 -7.60 14.01 -17.39
CA GLU A 87 -7.97 14.21 -18.77
C GLU A 87 -7.61 15.66 -19.11
N THR A 88 -6.93 15.88 -20.23
CA THR A 88 -6.59 17.23 -20.71
C THR A 88 -7.64 17.69 -21.71
#